data_AF-A0A2N0QI56-F1
#
_entry.id   AF-A0A2N0QI56-F1
#
_cell.length_a   1.000
_cell.length_b   1.000
_cell.length_c   1.000
_cell.angle_alpha   90.00
_cell.angle_beta   90.00
_cell.angle_gamma   90.00
#
_symmetry.space_group_name_H-M   'P 1'
#
loop_
_entity.id
_entity.type
_entity.pdbx_description
1 polymer ?
#
loop_
_entity_poly.entity_id
_entity_poly.type
_entity_poly.pdbx_seq_one_letter_code
_entity_poly.pdbx_strand_id
1 'polypeptide(L)'
;MLSQVRAIATGEEKLSKQMIKQVASDSLRLVKSMLEALRSGIPSEIAKYEDIRPIDMDEEMEKYKGSIDLQEKIRIQKKIQEQKRVKKEQSLLEEVTLQLLSMDFEPKEVQSAIKKVLKQFGEDIEKSIVLKEAVKLLIDKDEKKADSPSKKKRATPSSENYLVCLMHEARQKKKSVYEYFLDQGIIKKPLDELWEDKEVATL
;
A
#
# COMPACT_ATOMS: atom_id res chain seq x y z
N MET A 1 14.90 -31.00 -2.21
CA MET A 1 13.75 -31.87 -2.50
C MET A 1 13.00 -32.31 -1.25
N LEU A 2 13.55 -33.14 -0.34
CA LEU A 2 12.82 -33.64 0.85
C LEU A 2 12.18 -32.51 1.69
N SER A 3 12.92 -31.44 1.97
CA SER A 3 12.37 -30.30 2.71
C SER A 3 11.28 -29.54 1.96
N GLN A 4 11.34 -29.51 0.62
CA GLN A 4 10.31 -28.86 -0.20
C GLN A 4 9.04 -29.72 -0.25
N VAL A 5 9.18 -31.04 -0.37
CA VAL A 5 8.04 -31.97 -0.30
C VAL A 5 7.35 -31.86 1.05
N ARG A 6 8.12 -31.79 2.16
CA ARG A 6 7.56 -31.55 3.48
C ARG A 6 6.82 -30.21 3.54
N ALA A 7 7.43 -29.12 3.04
CA ALA A 7 6.81 -27.79 3.01
C ALA A 7 5.46 -27.79 2.27
N ILE A 8 5.40 -28.43 1.10
CA ILE A 8 4.17 -28.57 0.30
C ILE A 8 3.11 -29.37 1.07
N ALA A 9 3.51 -30.49 1.68
CA ALA A 9 2.59 -31.33 2.45
C ALA A 9 2.04 -30.62 3.71
N THR A 10 2.84 -29.75 4.33
CA THR A 10 2.42 -28.96 5.50
C THR A 10 1.75 -27.63 5.15
N GLY A 11 1.67 -27.28 3.86
CA GLY A 11 1.13 -25.99 3.41
C GLY A 11 2.02 -24.78 3.73
N GLU A 12 3.32 -24.99 3.99
CA GLU A 12 4.27 -23.89 4.18
C GLU A 12 4.78 -23.40 2.81
N GLU A 13 4.48 -22.15 2.46
CA GLU A 13 4.90 -21.54 1.18
C GLU A 13 6.40 -21.20 1.13
N LYS A 14 7.10 -21.22 2.28
CA LYS A 14 8.51 -20.81 2.39
C LYS A 14 9.35 -21.88 3.05
N LEU A 15 10.53 -22.10 2.49
CA LEU A 15 11.50 -23.03 3.08
C LEU A 15 12.22 -22.37 4.27
N SER A 16 12.02 -22.88 5.49
CA SER A 16 12.65 -22.36 6.70
C SER A 16 13.93 -23.14 7.08
N LYS A 17 14.87 -22.47 7.76
CA LYS A 17 16.09 -23.12 8.29
C LYS A 17 15.75 -24.24 9.29
N GLN A 18 14.70 -24.04 10.08
CA GLN A 18 14.23 -25.03 11.07
C GLN A 18 13.70 -26.28 10.37
N MET A 19 12.86 -26.11 9.34
CA MET A 19 12.34 -27.23 8.56
C MET A 19 13.45 -28.05 7.89
N ILE A 20 14.47 -27.40 7.32
CA ILE A 20 15.61 -28.14 6.72
C ILE A 20 16.33 -28.96 7.79
N LYS A 21 16.56 -28.40 8.98
CA LYS A 21 17.20 -29.12 10.10
C LYS A 21 16.35 -30.27 10.60
N GLN A 22 15.03 -30.10 10.70
CA GLN A 22 14.09 -31.15 11.08
C GLN A 22 14.08 -32.29 10.06
N VAL A 23 14.05 -31.97 8.76
CA VAL A 23 14.12 -32.99 7.71
C VAL A 23 15.44 -33.75 7.76
N ALA A 24 16.55 -33.06 8.06
CA ALA A 24 17.84 -33.71 8.24
C ALA A 24 17.85 -34.63 9.47
N SER A 25 17.21 -34.26 10.59
CA SER A 25 17.13 -35.12 11.78
C SER A 25 16.22 -36.33 11.57
N ASP A 26 15.07 -36.12 10.93
CA ASP A 26 14.00 -37.12 10.86
C ASP A 26 14.21 -38.08 9.69
N SER A 27 14.46 -37.52 8.50
CA SER A 27 14.48 -38.27 7.23
C SER A 27 15.89 -38.65 6.78
N LEU A 28 16.93 -37.96 7.24
CA LEU A 28 18.34 -38.24 6.91
C LEU A 28 19.14 -38.75 8.11
N ARG A 29 18.46 -39.37 9.10
CA ARG A 29 19.07 -39.81 10.35
C ARG A 29 20.31 -40.69 10.16
N LEU A 30 20.27 -41.62 9.19
CA LEU A 30 21.36 -42.55 8.90
C LEU A 30 22.60 -41.86 8.30
N VAL A 31 22.39 -40.76 7.57
CA VAL A 31 23.45 -40.03 6.86
C VAL A 31 23.88 -38.79 7.65
N LYS A 32 23.34 -38.61 8.86
CA LYS A 32 23.55 -37.40 9.67
C LYS A 32 25.03 -37.16 10.00
N SER A 33 25.77 -38.21 10.36
CA SER A 33 27.21 -38.11 10.66
C SER A 33 28.03 -37.68 9.44
N MET A 34 27.63 -38.09 8.25
CA MET A 34 28.24 -37.70 6.98
C MET A 34 27.93 -36.22 6.64
N LEU A 35 26.68 -35.78 6.86
CA LEU A 35 26.30 -34.37 6.69
C LEU A 35 27.02 -33.45 7.69
N GLU A 36 27.23 -33.91 8.92
CA GLU A 36 28.01 -33.19 9.94
C GLU A 36 29.50 -33.10 9.56
N ALA A 37 30.08 -34.18 9.04
CA ALA A 37 31.46 -34.17 8.53
C ALA A 37 31.62 -33.15 7.39
N LEU A 38 30.73 -33.15 6.39
CA LEU A 38 30.75 -32.16 5.30
C LEU A 38 30.55 -30.73 5.81
N ARG A 39 29.65 -30.53 6.77
CA ARG A 39 29.40 -29.21 7.38
C ARG A 39 30.59 -28.70 8.18
N SER A 40 31.36 -29.60 8.80
CA SER A 40 32.56 -29.24 9.58
C SER A 40 33.72 -28.80 8.71
N GLY A 41 33.79 -29.28 7.46
CA GLY A 41 34.91 -29.02 6.55
C GLY A 41 36.24 -29.65 6.99
N ILE A 42 36.25 -30.48 8.03
CA ILE A 42 37.46 -31.08 8.58
C ILE A 42 37.88 -32.26 7.68
N PRO A 43 39.06 -32.23 7.03
CA PRO A 43 39.48 -33.29 6.10
C PRO A 43 39.53 -34.68 6.76
N SER A 44 39.93 -34.76 8.04
CA SER A 44 40.00 -36.00 8.81
C SER A 44 38.65 -36.64 9.08
N GLU A 45 37.58 -35.85 9.21
CA GLU A 45 36.22 -36.36 9.42
C GLU A 45 35.57 -36.78 8.09
N ILE A 46 35.87 -36.06 7.01
CA ILE A 46 35.39 -36.36 5.66
C ILE A 46 36.06 -37.61 5.11
N ALA A 47 37.37 -37.79 5.37
CA ALA A 47 38.12 -38.97 4.94
C ALA A 47 37.61 -40.31 5.52
N LYS A 48 36.80 -40.28 6.58
CA LYS A 48 36.11 -41.47 7.11
C LYS A 48 35.07 -42.04 6.15
N TYR A 49 34.70 -41.28 5.13
CA TYR A 49 33.69 -41.63 4.15
C TYR A 49 34.29 -41.48 2.75
N GLU A 50 34.67 -42.59 2.14
CA GLU A 50 35.46 -42.63 0.90
C GLU A 50 34.77 -41.93 -0.29
N ASP A 51 33.44 -41.96 -0.34
CA ASP A 51 32.64 -41.48 -1.47
C ASP A 51 32.19 -40.01 -1.35
N ILE A 52 32.59 -39.28 -0.31
CA ILE A 52 32.23 -37.86 -0.18
C ILE A 52 33.44 -36.94 -0.25
N ARG A 53 33.25 -35.80 -0.92
CA ARG A 53 34.25 -34.74 -1.01
C ARG A 53 33.67 -33.43 -0.49
N PRO A 54 34.50 -32.55 0.10
CA PRO A 54 34.06 -31.20 0.44
C PRO A 54 33.58 -30.49 -0.83
N ILE A 55 32.47 -29.76 -0.72
CA ILE A 55 32.00 -28.88 -1.77
C ILE A 55 32.71 -27.53 -1.57
N ASP A 56 33.33 -27.00 -2.62
CA ASP A 56 33.83 -25.62 -2.60
C ASP A 56 32.64 -24.66 -2.66
N MET A 57 32.26 -24.15 -1.49
CA MET A 57 31.11 -23.25 -1.37
C MET A 57 31.37 -21.91 -2.05
N ASP A 58 32.63 -21.47 -2.19
CA ASP A 58 32.95 -20.21 -2.85
C ASP A 58 32.78 -20.34 -4.37
N GLU A 59 33.26 -21.43 -4.95
CA GLU A 59 33.05 -21.76 -6.38
C GLU A 59 31.56 -21.92 -6.71
N GLU A 60 30.81 -22.65 -5.87
CA GLU A 60 29.37 -22.82 -6.06
C GLU A 60 28.62 -21.48 -5.95
N MET A 61 29.01 -20.64 -5.00
CA MET A 61 28.39 -19.33 -4.83
C MET A 61 28.67 -18.41 -6.02
N GLU A 62 29.86 -18.47 -6.63
CA GLU A 62 30.20 -17.71 -7.84
C GLU A 62 29.31 -18.05 -9.03
N LYS A 63 28.93 -19.33 -9.22
CA LYS A 63 28.01 -19.75 -10.29
C LYS A 63 26.68 -19.02 -10.23
N TYR A 64 26.19 -18.72 -9.03
CA TYR A 64 24.91 -18.03 -8.82
C TYR A 64 25.04 -16.50 -8.72
N LYS A 65 26.20 -15.96 -8.31
CA LYS A 65 26.44 -14.50 -8.20
C LYS A 65 26.11 -13.76 -9.49
N GLY A 66 26.50 -14.30 -10.65
CA GLY A 66 26.23 -13.67 -11.96
C GLY A 66 24.72 -13.53 -12.28
N SER A 67 23.93 -14.53 -11.89
CA SER A 67 22.46 -14.51 -12.09
C SER A 67 21.75 -13.52 -11.15
N ILE A 68 22.20 -13.42 -9.90
CA ILE A 68 21.67 -12.50 -8.90
C ILE A 68 22.00 -11.05 -9.29
N ASP A 69 23.23 -10.78 -9.71
CA ASP A 69 23.67 -9.44 -10.14
C ASP A 69 22.89 -8.97 -11.37
N LEU A 70 22.62 -9.85 -12.34
CA LEU A 70 21.80 -9.51 -13.50
C LEU A 70 20.36 -9.14 -13.11
N GLN A 71 19.74 -9.89 -12.20
CA GLN A 71 18.39 -9.60 -11.72
C GLN A 71 18.32 -8.26 -10.97
N GLU A 72 19.29 -7.98 -10.11
CA GLU A 72 19.37 -6.69 -9.41
C GLU A 72 19.64 -5.53 -10.38
N LYS A 73 20.53 -5.71 -11.37
CA LYS A 73 20.74 -4.73 -12.44
C LYS A 73 19.44 -4.42 -13.20
N ILE A 74 18.68 -5.45 -13.59
CA ILE A 74 17.37 -5.27 -14.25
C ILE A 74 16.39 -4.51 -13.34
N ARG A 75 16.35 -4.84 -12.05
CA ARG A 75 15.47 -4.18 -11.08
C ARG A 75 15.81 -2.70 -10.91
N ILE A 76 17.10 -2.40 -10.80
CA ILE A 76 17.62 -1.02 -10.69
C ILE A 76 17.29 -0.25 -11.97
N GLN A 77 17.55 -0.83 -13.15
CA GLN A 77 17.23 -0.19 -14.43
C GLN A 77 15.73 0.11 -14.58
N LYS A 78 14.85 -0.82 -14.22
CA LYS A 78 13.39 -0.60 -14.22
C LYS A 78 13.00 0.56 -13.31
N LYS A 79 13.55 0.65 -12.10
CA LYS A 79 13.29 1.77 -11.17
C LYS A 79 13.77 3.11 -11.75
N ILE A 80 14.95 3.15 -12.36
CA ILE A 80 15.49 4.37 -12.99
C ILE A 80 14.60 4.79 -14.17
N GLN A 81 14.13 3.84 -14.98
CA GLN A 81 13.26 4.13 -16.12
C GLN A 81 11.91 4.69 -15.66
N GLU A 82 11.32 4.13 -14.61
CA GLU A 82 10.09 4.63 -14.01
C GLU A 82 10.24 6.06 -13.48
N GLN A 83 11.33 6.34 -12.74
CA GLN A 83 11.63 7.69 -12.26
C GLN A 83 11.80 8.68 -13.41
N LYS A 84 12.38 8.27 -14.54
CA LYS A 84 12.49 9.11 -15.74
C LYS A 84 11.12 9.38 -16.38
N ARG A 85 10.21 8.41 -16.40
CA ARG A 85 8.84 8.58 -16.90
C ARG A 85 8.07 9.58 -16.07
N VAL A 86 8.03 9.39 -14.75
CA VAL A 86 7.37 10.31 -13.81
C VAL A 86 7.91 11.74 -13.92
N LYS A 87 9.24 11.92 -14.01
CA LYS A 87 9.83 13.26 -14.21
C LYS A 87 9.42 13.90 -15.53
N LYS A 88 9.38 13.11 -16.61
CA LYS A 88 8.95 13.59 -17.92
C LYS A 88 7.48 14.01 -17.88
N GLU A 89 6.61 13.19 -17.30
CA GLU A 89 5.19 13.48 -17.12
C GLU A 89 4.96 14.76 -16.31
N GLN A 90 5.67 14.94 -15.20
CA GLN A 90 5.61 16.17 -14.40
C GLN A 90 5.98 17.40 -15.23
N SER A 91 7.07 17.32 -16.01
CA SER A 91 7.48 18.39 -16.92
C SER A 91 6.43 18.68 -18.00
N LEU A 92 5.80 17.66 -18.59
CA LEU A 92 4.71 17.87 -19.57
C LEU A 92 3.53 18.61 -18.93
N LEU A 93 3.15 18.22 -17.71
CA LEU A 93 2.04 18.86 -16.99
C LEU A 93 2.35 20.31 -16.63
N GLU A 94 3.54 20.57 -16.12
CA GLU A 94 3.99 21.92 -15.78
C GLU A 94 3.93 22.84 -17.00
N GLU A 95 4.47 22.41 -18.13
CA GLU A 95 4.42 23.19 -19.37
C GLU A 95 3.00 23.49 -19.85
N VAL A 96 2.12 22.49 -19.83
CA VAL A 96 0.70 22.65 -20.22
C VAL A 96 -0.03 23.59 -19.27
N THR A 97 0.24 23.50 -17.96
CA THR A 97 -0.36 24.42 -16.98
C THR A 97 0.09 25.85 -17.19
N LEU A 98 1.38 26.08 -17.44
CA LEU A 98 1.91 27.42 -17.70
C LEU A 98 1.30 28.05 -18.95
N GLN A 99 1.16 27.28 -20.03
CA GLN A 99 0.53 27.75 -21.26
C GLN A 99 -0.95 28.08 -21.06
N LEU A 100 -1.72 27.25 -20.35
CA LEU A 100 -3.13 27.55 -20.07
C LEU A 100 -3.31 28.75 -19.12
N LEU A 101 -2.41 28.94 -18.16
CA LEU A 101 -2.41 30.15 -17.32
C LEU A 101 -2.10 31.40 -18.14
N SER A 102 -1.22 31.31 -19.15
CA SER A 102 -0.94 32.43 -20.06
C SER A 102 -2.11 32.80 -20.98
N MET A 103 -3.09 31.91 -21.12
CA MET A 103 -4.35 32.15 -21.83
C MET A 103 -5.47 32.68 -20.90
N ASP A 104 -5.12 33.15 -19.70
CA ASP A 104 -6.03 33.72 -18.68
C ASP A 104 -7.08 32.75 -18.08
N PHE A 105 -6.85 31.43 -18.16
CA PHE A 105 -7.72 30.45 -17.48
C PHE A 105 -7.43 30.34 -15.98
N GLU A 106 -8.48 30.17 -15.17
CA GLU A 106 -8.36 30.09 -13.71
C GLU A 106 -7.63 28.79 -13.27
N PRO A 107 -6.63 28.85 -12.36
CA PRO A 107 -5.75 27.72 -12.02
C PRO A 107 -6.50 26.47 -11.52
N LYS A 108 -7.60 26.67 -10.78
CA LYS A 108 -8.43 25.57 -10.26
C LYS A 108 -9.12 24.81 -11.39
N GLU A 109 -9.50 25.51 -12.44
CA GLU A 109 -10.23 24.96 -13.57
C GLU A 109 -9.31 24.22 -14.51
N VAL A 110 -8.15 24.82 -14.78
CA VAL A 110 -7.04 24.22 -15.54
C VAL A 110 -6.63 22.88 -14.93
N GLN A 111 -6.35 22.82 -13.63
CA GLN A 111 -6.00 21.57 -12.97
C GLN A 111 -7.12 20.52 -13.07
N SER A 112 -8.38 20.94 -12.98
CA SER A 112 -9.51 20.04 -13.11
C SER A 112 -9.69 19.52 -14.54
N ALA A 113 -9.41 20.34 -15.56
CA ALA A 113 -9.51 19.98 -16.96
C ALA A 113 -8.38 19.00 -17.34
N ILE A 114 -7.14 19.31 -16.95
CA ILE A 114 -5.98 18.43 -17.18
C ILE A 114 -6.19 17.07 -16.50
N LYS A 115 -6.65 17.04 -15.24
CA LYS A 115 -6.99 15.79 -14.55
C LYS A 115 -8.07 14.97 -15.27
N LYS A 116 -8.98 15.61 -16.00
CA LYS A 116 -10.01 14.90 -16.80
C LYS A 116 -9.41 14.35 -18.09
N VAL A 117 -8.58 15.13 -18.79
CA VAL A 117 -7.91 14.71 -20.03
C VAL A 117 -6.98 13.51 -19.77
N LEU A 118 -6.18 13.55 -18.71
CA LEU A 118 -5.30 12.45 -18.31
C LEU A 118 -6.07 11.16 -18.02
N LYS A 119 -7.25 11.26 -17.40
CA LYS A 119 -8.10 10.10 -17.12
C LYS A 119 -8.74 9.49 -18.37
N GLN A 120 -8.97 10.29 -19.42
CA GLN A 120 -9.64 9.83 -20.64
C GLN A 120 -8.66 9.25 -21.66
N PHE A 121 -7.48 9.84 -21.81
CA PHE A 121 -6.58 9.52 -22.93
C PHE A 121 -5.30 8.77 -22.49
N GLY A 122 -5.07 8.58 -21.19
CA GLY A 122 -3.88 7.91 -20.66
C GLY A 122 -2.67 8.83 -20.50
N GLU A 123 -1.53 8.27 -20.10
CA GLU A 123 -0.33 9.03 -19.67
C GLU A 123 0.63 9.38 -20.82
N ASP A 124 0.50 8.74 -21.99
CA ASP A 124 1.47 8.82 -23.09
C ASP A 124 0.96 9.69 -24.27
N ILE A 125 0.46 10.88 -23.96
CA ILE A 125 -0.16 11.79 -24.94
C ILE A 125 0.79 12.94 -25.28
N GLU A 126 0.86 13.28 -26.56
CA GLU A 126 1.60 14.44 -27.05
C GLU A 126 1.03 15.76 -26.50
N LYS A 127 1.92 16.69 -26.11
CA LYS A 127 1.57 18.02 -25.53
C LYS A 127 0.45 18.72 -26.31
N SER A 128 0.55 18.70 -27.65
CA SER A 128 -0.38 19.34 -28.57
C SER A 128 -1.82 18.83 -28.45
N ILE A 129 -2.00 17.54 -28.17
CA ILE A 129 -3.32 16.92 -28.04
C ILE A 129 -3.92 17.26 -26.67
N VAL A 130 -3.10 17.19 -25.61
CA VAL A 130 -3.53 17.55 -24.25
C VAL A 130 -4.00 18.99 -24.18
N LEU A 131 -3.27 19.92 -24.81
CA LEU A 131 -3.64 21.33 -24.86
C LEU A 131 -4.96 21.56 -25.60
N LYS A 132 -5.11 21.01 -26.80
CA LYS A 132 -6.34 21.17 -27.60
C LYS A 132 -7.57 20.69 -26.84
N GLU A 133 -7.46 19.56 -26.17
CA GLU A 133 -8.59 18.98 -25.45
C GLU A 133 -8.85 19.67 -24.11
N ALA A 134 -7.80 20.10 -23.40
CA ALA A 134 -7.95 20.90 -22.20
C ALA A 134 -8.64 22.24 -22.48
N VAL A 135 -8.27 22.92 -23.57
CA VAL A 135 -8.91 24.16 -24.01
C VAL A 135 -10.39 23.94 -24.34
N LYS A 136 -10.74 22.91 -25.12
CA LYS A 136 -12.15 22.58 -25.40
C LYS A 136 -12.97 22.39 -24.13
N LEU A 137 -12.46 21.61 -23.17
CA LEU A 137 -13.16 21.35 -21.90
C LEU A 137 -13.30 22.58 -21.01
N LEU A 138 -12.41 23.56 -21.13
CA LEU A 138 -12.49 24.83 -20.42
C LEU A 138 -13.55 25.73 -21.07
N ILE A 139 -13.56 25.84 -22.40
CA ILE A 139 -14.57 26.60 -23.16
C ILE A 139 -15.99 26.06 -22.90
N ASP A 140 -16.20 24.74 -22.99
CA ASP A 140 -17.50 24.09 -22.71
C ASP A 140 -18.02 24.33 -21.29
N LYS A 141 -17.11 24.59 -20.34
CA LYS A 141 -17.46 24.90 -18.94
C LYS A 141 -17.85 26.36 -18.76
N ASP A 142 -17.17 27.27 -19.43
CA ASP A 142 -17.51 28.69 -19.40
C ASP A 142 -18.87 28.94 -20.06
N GLU A 143 -19.18 28.24 -21.16
CA GLU A 143 -20.52 28.28 -21.78
C GLU A 143 -21.61 27.75 -20.84
N LYS A 144 -21.37 26.65 -20.12
CA LYS A 144 -22.34 26.10 -19.14
C LYS A 144 -22.49 26.93 -17.86
N LYS A 145 -21.49 27.72 -17.50
CA LYS A 145 -21.57 28.68 -16.39
C LYS A 145 -22.37 29.93 -16.77
N ALA A 146 -22.32 30.36 -18.04
CA ALA A 146 -23.13 31.46 -18.53
C ALA A 146 -24.64 31.15 -18.50
N ASP A 147 -25.04 29.89 -18.70
CA ASP A 147 -26.45 29.47 -18.81
C ASP A 147 -27.12 28.97 -17.50
N SER A 148 -26.46 29.02 -16.33
CA SER A 148 -27.07 28.55 -15.08
C SER A 148 -27.21 29.64 -14.01
N PRO A 149 -28.42 29.92 -13.49
CA PRO A 149 -28.58 30.87 -12.40
C PRO A 149 -27.94 30.29 -11.12
N SER A 150 -27.07 31.11 -10.53
CA SER A 150 -26.20 30.80 -9.40
C SER A 150 -26.96 30.38 -8.13
N LYS A 151 -27.20 29.07 -7.97
CA LYS A 151 -27.57 28.52 -6.65
C LYS A 151 -26.32 28.41 -5.78
N LYS A 152 -26.11 29.40 -4.91
CA LYS A 152 -25.15 29.38 -3.79
C LYS A 152 -25.31 28.10 -2.98
N LYS A 153 -24.41 27.13 -3.17
CA LYS A 153 -24.28 25.97 -2.27
C LYS A 153 -23.41 26.39 -1.09
N ARG A 154 -23.98 26.34 0.11
CA ARG A 154 -23.26 26.54 1.38
C ARG A 154 -22.17 25.49 1.50
N ALA A 155 -20.95 25.93 1.80
CA ALA A 155 -19.81 25.05 2.05
C ALA A 155 -20.08 24.16 3.27
N THR A 156 -19.95 22.84 3.09
CA THR A 156 -19.87 21.87 4.19
C THR A 156 -18.43 21.82 4.69
N PRO A 157 -18.16 22.08 5.98
CA PRO A 157 -16.82 21.90 6.52
C PRO A 157 -16.49 20.42 6.66
N SER A 158 -15.28 20.13 6.21
CA SER A 158 -14.57 18.85 6.28
C SER A 158 -14.47 18.32 7.72
N SER A 159 -14.51 16.99 7.84
CA SER A 159 -14.50 16.17 9.06
C SER A 159 -15.62 16.50 10.06
N GLU A 160 -16.79 15.91 9.84
CA GLU A 160 -17.88 15.96 10.83
C GLU A 160 -17.38 15.35 12.15
N ASN A 161 -17.36 16.16 13.21
CA ASN A 161 -17.17 15.66 14.57
C ASN A 161 -18.22 14.58 14.86
N TYR A 162 -17.84 13.48 15.52
CA TYR A 162 -18.71 12.33 15.81
C TYR A 162 -20.09 12.73 16.38
N LEU A 163 -20.12 13.71 17.29
CA LEU A 163 -21.36 14.24 17.88
C LEU A 163 -22.25 15.00 16.87
N VAL A 164 -21.65 15.64 15.86
CA VAL A 164 -22.39 16.35 14.79
C VAL A 164 -23.06 15.33 13.87
N CYS A 165 -22.40 14.22 13.53
CA CYS A 165 -23.01 13.12 12.79
C CYS A 165 -24.21 12.56 13.54
N LEU A 166 -24.04 12.25 14.83
CA LEU A 166 -25.12 11.73 15.66
C LEU A 166 -26.28 12.72 15.83
N MET A 167 -26.00 14.02 15.87
CA MET A 167 -27.03 15.06 15.85
C MET A 167 -27.82 15.05 14.53
N HIS A 168 -27.14 14.89 13.39
CA HIS A 168 -27.81 14.75 12.09
C HIS A 168 -28.66 13.48 12.03
N GLU A 169 -28.20 12.36 12.59
CA GLU A 169 -28.98 11.12 12.70
C GLU A 169 -30.22 11.28 13.60
N ALA A 170 -30.08 11.96 14.75
CA ALA A 170 -31.21 12.25 15.64
C ALA A 170 -32.31 13.05 14.90
N ARG A 171 -31.89 14.05 14.10
CA ARG A 171 -32.80 14.85 13.26
C ARG A 171 -33.46 14.02 12.16
N GLN A 172 -32.75 13.10 11.53
CA GLN A 172 -33.33 12.17 10.55
C GLN A 172 -34.38 11.25 11.20
N LYS A 173 -34.12 10.79 12.44
CA LYS A 173 -35.02 9.95 13.23
C LYS A 173 -36.16 10.71 13.93
N LYS A 174 -36.25 12.04 13.76
CA LYS A 174 -37.22 12.94 14.42
C LYS A 174 -37.26 12.83 15.96
N LYS A 175 -36.16 12.40 16.58
CA LYS A 175 -36.01 12.37 18.04
C LYS A 175 -35.30 13.64 18.51
N SER A 176 -35.53 14.04 19.76
CA SER A 176 -34.71 15.09 20.38
C SER A 176 -33.26 14.61 20.47
N VAL A 177 -32.30 15.51 20.31
CA VAL A 177 -30.86 15.18 20.39
C VAL A 177 -30.53 14.57 21.76
N TYR A 178 -31.16 15.09 22.82
CA TYR A 178 -30.98 14.61 24.18
C TYR A 178 -31.44 13.15 24.34
N GLU A 179 -32.65 12.82 23.86
CA GLU A 179 -33.20 11.46 23.91
C GLU A 179 -32.35 10.47 23.13
N TYR A 180 -31.88 10.89 21.94
CA TYR A 180 -31.02 10.04 21.11
C TYR A 180 -29.68 9.74 21.78
N PHE A 181 -29.09 10.73 22.46
CA PHE A 181 -27.80 10.55 23.15
C PHE A 181 -27.95 9.73 24.43
N LEU A 182 -29.10 9.80 25.08
CA LEU A 182 -29.45 8.96 26.22
C LEU A 182 -29.66 7.49 25.80
N ASP A 183 -30.34 7.26 24.66
CA ASP A 183 -30.49 5.92 24.05
C ASP A 183 -29.12 5.31 23.64
N GLN A 184 -28.17 6.14 23.20
CA GLN A 184 -26.82 5.72 22.81
C GLN A 184 -25.83 5.63 23.98
N GLY A 185 -26.26 5.96 25.21
CA GLY A 185 -25.40 5.92 26.41
C GLY A 185 -24.29 6.97 26.45
N ILE A 186 -24.40 8.04 25.65
CA ILE A 186 -23.44 9.15 25.61
C ILE A 186 -23.63 10.09 26.80
N ILE A 187 -24.88 10.28 27.20
CA ILE A 187 -25.27 11.10 28.35
C ILE A 187 -25.89 10.17 29.40
N LYS A 188 -25.37 10.23 30.64
CA LYS A 188 -25.94 9.51 31.78
C LYS A 188 -27.24 10.16 32.25
N LYS A 189 -28.14 9.37 32.84
CA LYS A 189 -29.36 9.89 33.46
C LYS A 189 -28.99 10.64 34.74
N PRO A 190 -29.41 11.90 34.92
CA PRO A 190 -29.06 12.70 36.10
C PRO A 190 -29.61 12.13 37.42
N LEU A 191 -30.62 11.26 37.37
CA LEU A 191 -31.19 10.62 38.54
C LEU A 191 -30.40 9.39 39.02
N ASP A 192 -29.59 8.77 38.17
CA ASP A 192 -28.81 7.57 38.55
C ASP A 192 -27.55 7.96 39.36
N GLU A 193 -26.98 9.15 39.13
CA GLU A 193 -25.82 9.67 39.89
C GLU A 193 -26.14 10.03 41.35
N LEU A 194 -27.41 10.29 41.68
CA LEU A 194 -27.76 10.81 43.01
C LEU A 194 -27.76 9.73 44.11
N TRP A 195 -27.65 8.45 43.75
CA TRP A 195 -27.86 7.33 44.68
C TRP A 195 -26.67 6.36 44.80
N GLU A 196 -25.61 6.52 44.00
CA GLU A 196 -24.43 5.62 44.07
C GLU A 196 -23.48 5.88 45.26
N ASP A 197 -23.66 6.95 46.04
CA ASP A 197 -22.76 7.34 47.14
C ASP A 197 -23.16 6.81 48.55
N LYS A 198 -24.04 5.81 48.67
CA LYS A 198 -24.52 5.33 50.00
C LYS A 198 -24.23 3.88 50.40
N GLU A 199 -23.45 3.11 49.65
CA GLU A 199 -23.16 1.71 50.02
C GLU A 199 -21.68 1.39 50.32
N VAL A 200 -20.93 2.34 50.90
CA VAL A 200 -19.63 2.03 51.54
C VAL A 200 -19.51 2.64 52.93
N ALA A 201 -20.46 2.31 53.80
CA ALA A 201 -20.30 2.48 55.24
C ALA A 201 -21.23 1.53 55.99
N THR A 202 -20.82 0.29 56.23
CA THR A 202 -21.08 -0.44 57.49
C THR A 202 -20.27 -1.74 57.55
N LEU A 203 -19.37 -1.77 58.54
CA LEU A 203 -18.71 -2.90 59.23
C LEU A 203 -17.91 -3.93 58.40
#